data_AF-A0A8H6R766-F1
#
_entry.id   AF-A0A8H6R766-F1
#
_cell.length_a   1.000
_cell.length_b   1.000
_cell.length_c   1.000
_cell.angle_alpha   90.00
_cell.angle_beta   90.00
_cell.angle_gamma   90.00
#
_symmetry.space_group_name_H-M   'P 1'
#
loop_
_entity.id
_entity.type
_entity.pdbx_description
1 polymer ?
#
loop_
_entity_poly.entity_id
_entity_poly.type
_entity_poly.pdbx_seq_one_letter_code
_entity_poly.pdbx_strand_id
1 'polypeptide(L)'
;MTGSVHGVHLVGSVPLPDAESVFRQCVAAVPNRLKRIPDGETGDRQLFTTFQAGAFAVYPAMLTEFIHNAPINNKEFTPEQVDEGIEVLKKTDIQTGYDTVAIESYEVFRRLREEGVIPKGVKFQVSLPTVANVIMPFVQRAFIARVEPIYEAALFKAMRRIQDTIPHEDLAFQLDIAADTAFWEATDPENVKENDGLLWFQPWWTGDVKDYCTDYIVRFCSQVDQDVELGMHNCYGDMEHRHWHEPKSLAVVVERQKRVMEASPHPINFFHMPVPKSAVQRPEVGLNNYLSPLKELLPLIERDGTDVYLGLVHEYNTEVTAQMVEAVKQTVPGLHFGVATECGGGRMDWPAFEDALKIAAQLTESSAKRDQANLSATNGASHFRGRGENETGQTAKMAAERSLL
;
A
#
# COMPACT_ATOMS: atom_id res chain seq x y z
N MET A 1 14.63 -9.11 -20.84
CA MET A 1 14.72 -9.96 -19.64
C MET A 1 13.29 -10.34 -19.26
N THR A 2 12.96 -11.63 -19.19
CA THR A 2 11.66 -12.09 -18.70
C THR A 2 11.52 -11.66 -17.23
N GLY A 3 10.43 -10.99 -16.86
CA GLY A 3 10.27 -10.40 -15.52
C GLY A 3 10.55 -11.40 -14.39
N SER A 4 11.29 -10.97 -13.36
CA SER A 4 11.65 -11.77 -12.18
C SER A 4 10.66 -11.51 -11.04
N VAL A 5 10.12 -12.56 -10.44
CA VAL A 5 9.22 -12.47 -9.28
C VAL A 5 10.06 -12.47 -8.00
N HIS A 6 9.99 -11.42 -7.19
CA HIS A 6 10.89 -11.24 -6.04
C HIS A 6 10.17 -10.88 -4.74
N GLY A 7 10.48 -11.63 -3.69
CA GLY A 7 9.99 -11.30 -2.34
C GLY A 7 8.48 -11.37 -2.18
N VAL A 8 8.05 -11.13 -0.95
CA VAL A 8 6.65 -11.19 -0.50
C VAL A 8 6.33 -9.89 0.23
N HIS A 9 5.11 -9.40 0.05
CA HIS A 9 4.55 -8.32 0.84
C HIS A 9 3.34 -8.79 1.63
N LEU A 10 3.25 -8.32 2.87
CA LEU A 10 2.14 -8.55 3.78
C LEU A 10 1.36 -7.24 3.85
N VAL A 11 0.11 -7.26 3.42
CA VAL A 11 -0.68 -6.04 3.25
C VAL A 11 -0.88 -5.30 4.57
N GLY A 12 -1.11 -5.99 5.68
CA GLY A 12 -1.35 -5.34 6.96
C GLY A 12 -1.91 -6.35 7.95
N SER A 13 -3.22 -6.54 7.91
CA SER A 13 -3.91 -7.51 8.75
C SER A 13 -3.52 -8.98 8.50
N VAL A 14 -3.40 -9.75 9.57
CA VAL A 14 -3.02 -11.18 9.59
C VAL A 14 -3.89 -11.92 10.60
N PRO A 15 -4.40 -13.14 10.31
CA PRO A 15 -5.35 -13.84 11.18
C PRO A 15 -4.66 -14.56 12.34
N LEU A 16 -3.99 -13.79 13.19
CA LEU A 16 -3.23 -14.24 14.35
C LEU A 16 -3.61 -13.41 15.59
N PRO A 17 -3.36 -13.93 16.81
CA PRO A 17 -3.87 -13.30 18.02
C PRO A 17 -3.14 -12.01 18.42
N ASP A 18 -1.86 -11.88 18.09
CA ASP A 18 -1.00 -10.77 18.52
C ASP A 18 0.19 -10.54 17.56
N ALA A 19 0.84 -9.38 17.72
CA ALA A 19 1.99 -8.98 16.91
C ALA A 19 3.18 -9.97 16.99
N GLU A 20 3.46 -10.56 18.17
CA GLU A 20 4.55 -11.53 18.31
C GLU A 20 4.29 -12.78 17.47
N SER A 21 3.07 -13.30 17.50
CA SER A 21 2.63 -14.42 16.68
C SER A 21 2.77 -14.10 15.20
N VAL A 22 2.35 -12.90 14.78
CA VAL A 22 2.48 -12.42 13.40
C VAL A 22 3.94 -12.40 12.96
N PHE A 23 4.80 -11.73 13.73
CA PHE A 23 6.21 -11.61 13.40
C PHE A 23 6.89 -12.98 13.28
N ARG A 24 6.68 -13.89 14.25
CA ARG A 24 7.30 -15.22 14.24
C ARG A 24 6.80 -16.06 13.07
N GLN A 25 5.49 -16.15 12.87
CA GLN A 25 4.90 -17.08 11.92
C GLN A 25 5.07 -16.60 10.47
N CYS A 26 4.88 -15.31 10.19
CA CYS A 26 5.09 -14.79 8.84
C CYS A 26 6.56 -14.86 8.41
N VAL A 27 7.51 -14.54 9.29
CA VAL A 27 8.94 -14.70 8.97
C VAL A 27 9.31 -16.17 8.69
N ALA A 28 8.76 -17.10 9.48
CA ALA A 28 8.98 -18.52 9.27
C ALA A 28 8.36 -19.04 7.96
N ALA A 29 7.19 -18.53 7.58
CA ALA A 29 6.48 -18.96 6.36
C ALA A 29 7.16 -18.47 5.07
N VAL A 30 7.73 -17.26 5.06
CA VAL A 30 8.38 -16.65 3.90
C VAL A 30 9.82 -16.18 4.22
N PRO A 31 10.73 -17.11 4.54
CA PRO A 31 12.06 -16.75 5.04
C PRO A 31 12.85 -15.96 3.99
N ASN A 32 13.49 -14.88 4.42
CA ASN A 32 14.33 -13.98 3.59
C ASN A 32 13.60 -13.42 2.36
N ARG A 33 12.29 -13.15 2.46
CA ARG A 33 11.47 -12.59 1.36
C ARG A 33 10.75 -11.30 1.73
N LEU A 34 10.69 -10.96 3.00
CA LEU A 34 10.06 -9.72 3.48
C LEU A 34 11.09 -8.59 3.48
N LYS A 35 10.70 -7.44 2.92
CA LYS A 35 11.38 -6.15 3.17
C LYS A 35 10.76 -5.39 4.34
N ARG A 36 9.46 -5.60 4.55
CA ARG A 36 8.60 -4.92 5.53
C ARG A 36 7.69 -5.97 6.18
N ILE A 37 7.37 -5.80 7.45
CA ILE A 37 6.44 -6.68 8.18
C ILE A 37 5.48 -5.86 9.07
N PRO A 38 4.17 -6.01 8.91
CA PRO A 38 3.18 -5.37 9.77
C PRO A 38 3.01 -6.13 11.08
N ASP A 39 2.43 -5.49 12.07
CA ASP A 39 2.02 -6.13 13.33
C ASP A 39 0.75 -6.99 13.22
N GLY A 40 0.13 -7.03 12.04
CA GLY A 40 -1.01 -7.89 11.74
C GLY A 40 -2.37 -7.32 12.10
N GLU A 41 -2.47 -6.06 12.56
CA GLU A 41 -3.76 -5.43 12.90
C GLU A 41 -4.64 -6.31 13.80
N THR A 42 -4.04 -6.93 14.82
CA THR A 42 -4.71 -7.94 15.65
C THR A 42 -5.72 -7.32 16.63
N GLY A 43 -6.59 -8.15 17.22
CA GLY A 43 -7.61 -7.70 18.18
C GLY A 43 -8.67 -6.79 17.55
N ASP A 44 -8.98 -5.67 18.21
CA ASP A 44 -10.02 -4.73 17.76
C ASP A 44 -9.74 -4.10 16.39
N ARG A 45 -8.50 -4.19 15.89
CA ARG A 45 -8.08 -3.69 14.58
C ARG A 45 -8.28 -4.69 13.44
N GLN A 46 -8.72 -5.93 13.70
CA GLN A 46 -8.89 -6.95 12.66
C GLN A 46 -9.94 -6.59 11.61
N LEU A 47 -10.84 -5.66 11.93
CA LEU A 47 -11.85 -5.10 11.02
C LEU A 47 -11.47 -3.70 10.53
N PHE A 48 -10.21 -3.52 10.15
CA PHE A 48 -9.66 -2.31 9.53
C PHE A 48 -9.91 -1.05 10.37
N THR A 49 -10.80 -0.15 9.93
CA THR A 49 -11.07 1.12 10.61
C THR A 49 -12.12 1.05 11.71
N THR A 50 -12.74 -0.11 11.97
CA THR A 50 -13.85 -0.24 12.94
C THR A 50 -13.51 0.25 14.34
N PHE A 51 -12.26 0.05 14.80
CA PHE A 51 -11.81 0.55 16.11
C PHE A 51 -11.79 2.09 16.21
N GLN A 52 -11.86 2.80 15.08
CA GLN A 52 -11.92 4.26 15.03
C GLN A 52 -13.31 4.82 15.36
N ALA A 53 -14.37 4.02 15.39
CA ALA A 53 -15.72 4.51 15.73
C ALA A 53 -15.72 5.21 17.11
N GLY A 54 -14.89 4.75 18.05
CA GLY A 54 -14.74 5.36 19.38
C GLY A 54 -14.25 6.82 19.35
N ALA A 55 -13.56 7.25 18.28
CA ALA A 55 -13.04 8.61 18.14
C ALA A 55 -14.14 9.68 18.12
N PHE A 56 -15.36 9.30 17.70
CA PHE A 56 -16.51 10.22 17.57
C PHE A 56 -17.58 10.02 18.65
N ALA A 57 -17.37 9.06 19.57
CA ALA A 57 -18.34 8.71 20.62
C ALA A 57 -18.59 9.83 21.65
N VAL A 58 -17.74 10.88 21.65
CA VAL A 58 -17.94 12.09 22.47
C VAL A 58 -19.22 12.85 22.12
N TYR A 59 -19.76 12.67 20.90
CA TYR A 59 -21.08 13.15 20.51
C TYR A 59 -21.86 12.02 19.82
N PRO A 60 -22.59 11.17 20.58
CA PRO A 60 -23.19 9.94 20.04
C PRO A 60 -24.11 10.13 18.83
N ALA A 61 -24.76 11.30 18.71
CA ALA A 61 -25.62 11.61 17.57
C ALA A 61 -24.84 11.77 16.23
N MET A 62 -23.53 12.00 16.28
CA MET A 62 -22.65 12.02 15.11
C MET A 62 -22.36 10.62 14.57
N LEU A 63 -22.54 9.56 15.37
CA LEU A 63 -22.21 8.20 14.95
C LEU A 63 -23.26 7.63 13.99
N THR A 64 -22.78 6.88 13.00
CA THR A 64 -23.63 6.01 12.20
C THR A 64 -24.07 4.79 13.01
N GLU A 65 -25.22 4.23 12.65
CA GLU A 65 -25.57 2.86 13.07
C GLU A 65 -24.85 1.89 12.14
N PHE A 66 -23.55 1.69 12.37
CA PHE A 66 -22.71 0.86 11.51
C PHE A 66 -23.19 -0.59 11.51
N ILE A 67 -23.59 -1.07 10.33
CA ILE A 67 -23.88 -2.47 10.07
C ILE A 67 -22.91 -2.90 8.98
N HIS A 68 -22.17 -3.97 9.25
CA HIS A 68 -21.19 -4.48 8.29
C HIS A 68 -21.88 -4.85 6.97
N ASN A 69 -21.29 -4.41 5.86
CA ASN A 69 -21.77 -4.64 4.50
C ASN A 69 -23.20 -4.13 4.20
N ALA A 70 -23.62 -3.03 4.83
CA ALA A 70 -24.92 -2.43 4.64
C ALA A 70 -24.84 -0.92 4.36
N PRO A 71 -25.84 -0.33 3.68
CA PRO A 71 -25.91 1.11 3.47
C PRO A 71 -26.03 1.86 4.81
N ILE A 72 -25.42 3.04 4.86
CA ILE A 72 -25.52 3.93 6.02
C ILE A 72 -26.90 4.58 6.05
N ASN A 73 -27.64 4.34 7.12
CA ASN A 73 -28.90 5.03 7.38
C ASN A 73 -28.63 6.44 7.93
N ASN A 74 -28.53 7.42 7.01
CA ASN A 74 -28.29 8.80 7.37
C ASN A 74 -29.51 9.43 8.06
N LYS A 75 -29.24 10.13 9.16
CA LYS A 75 -30.25 10.89 9.91
C LYS A 75 -30.21 12.36 9.51
N GLU A 76 -31.33 13.04 9.69
CA GLU A 76 -31.45 14.49 9.52
C GLU A 76 -31.06 15.21 10.81
N PHE A 77 -30.35 16.34 10.67
CA PHE A 77 -29.87 17.16 11.79
C PHE A 77 -30.13 18.63 11.51
N THR A 78 -30.51 19.40 12.53
CA THR A 78 -30.57 20.86 12.40
C THR A 78 -29.16 21.45 12.37
N PRO A 79 -28.96 22.65 11.79
CA PRO A 79 -27.68 23.34 11.83
C PRO A 79 -27.10 23.48 13.25
N GLU A 80 -27.96 23.73 14.24
CA GLU A 80 -27.55 23.89 15.65
C GLU A 80 -27.02 22.57 16.24
N GLN A 81 -27.61 21.42 15.89
CA GLN A 81 -27.11 20.11 16.31
C GLN A 81 -25.75 19.80 15.66
N VAL A 82 -25.58 20.17 14.40
CA VAL A 82 -24.28 20.03 13.72
C VAL A 82 -23.23 20.93 14.38
N ASP A 83 -23.56 22.19 14.66
CA ASP A 83 -22.67 23.12 15.36
C ASP A 83 -22.28 22.62 16.74
N GLU A 84 -23.24 22.14 17.53
CA GLU A 84 -22.97 21.54 18.85
C GLU A 84 -21.99 20.38 18.76
N GLY A 85 -22.26 19.41 17.88
CA GLY A 85 -21.40 18.23 17.72
C GLY A 85 -19.97 18.58 17.28
N ILE A 86 -19.83 19.56 16.38
CA ILE A 86 -18.51 20.03 15.93
C ILE A 86 -17.75 20.78 17.04
N GLU A 87 -18.44 21.59 17.84
CA GLU A 87 -17.80 22.28 18.98
C GLU A 87 -17.40 21.33 20.10
N VAL A 88 -18.16 20.25 20.33
CA VAL A 88 -17.74 19.16 21.22
C VAL A 88 -16.47 18.50 20.67
N LEU A 89 -16.47 18.11 19.39
CA LEU A 89 -15.35 17.41 18.77
C LEU A 89 -14.05 18.24 18.78
N LYS A 90 -14.11 19.55 18.51
CA LYS A 90 -12.94 20.45 18.57
C LYS A 90 -12.32 20.58 19.96
N LYS A 91 -13.14 20.42 21.02
CA LYS A 91 -12.67 20.45 22.42
C LYS A 91 -12.13 19.10 22.87
N THR A 92 -12.40 18.05 22.12
CA THR A 92 -11.84 16.72 22.33
C THR A 92 -10.45 16.64 21.68
N ASP A 93 -9.45 16.21 22.46
CA ASP A 93 -8.17 15.78 21.89
C ASP A 93 -8.34 14.35 21.35
N ILE A 94 -8.79 14.22 20.09
CA ILE A 94 -9.04 12.92 19.46
C ILE A 94 -7.76 12.09 19.48
N GLN A 95 -7.81 10.95 20.16
CA GLN A 95 -6.75 9.94 20.12
C GLN A 95 -7.16 8.88 19.10
N THR A 96 -6.44 8.81 17.98
CA THR A 96 -6.69 7.78 16.96
C THR A 96 -6.19 6.40 17.43
N GLY A 97 -5.20 6.35 18.31
CA GLY A 97 -4.64 5.11 18.87
C GLY A 97 -3.70 4.36 17.93
N TYR A 98 -3.58 4.76 16.67
CA TYR A 98 -2.63 4.16 15.72
C TYR A 98 -1.18 4.26 16.21
N ASP A 99 -0.81 5.41 16.76
CA ASP A 99 0.50 5.67 17.33
C ASP A 99 0.79 4.83 18.56
N THR A 100 -0.17 4.74 19.48
CA THR A 100 -0.04 3.92 20.69
C THR A 100 0.21 2.45 20.34
N VAL A 101 -0.60 1.86 19.47
CA VAL A 101 -0.45 0.45 19.07
C VAL A 101 0.83 0.25 18.25
N ALA A 102 1.18 1.15 17.33
CA ALA A 102 2.41 1.04 16.55
C ALA A 102 3.67 1.05 17.44
N ILE A 103 3.70 1.92 18.45
CA ILE A 103 4.83 2.00 19.40
C ILE A 103 4.93 0.73 20.24
N GLU A 104 3.81 0.23 20.76
CA GLU A 104 3.75 -1.04 21.51
C GLU A 104 4.21 -2.24 20.66
N SER A 105 3.69 -2.36 19.44
CA SER A 105 4.09 -3.39 18.47
C SER A 105 5.57 -3.28 18.09
N TYR A 106 6.12 -2.07 17.99
CA TYR A 106 7.52 -1.86 17.66
C TYR A 106 8.47 -2.34 18.78
N GLU A 107 8.06 -2.25 20.05
CA GLU A 107 8.85 -2.82 21.15
C GLU A 107 9.00 -4.35 21.00
N VAL A 108 7.93 -5.03 20.60
CA VAL A 108 7.94 -6.47 20.30
C VAL A 108 8.82 -6.75 19.07
N PHE A 109 8.66 -5.98 18.00
CA PHE A 109 9.47 -6.08 16.78
C PHE A 109 10.97 -5.96 17.10
N ARG A 110 11.36 -4.94 17.86
CA ARG A 110 12.77 -4.70 18.24
C ARG A 110 13.34 -5.88 19.01
N ARG A 111 12.61 -6.38 20.02
CA ARG A 111 13.02 -7.55 20.80
C ARG A 111 13.20 -8.79 19.92
N LEU A 112 12.25 -9.08 19.04
CA LEU A 112 12.34 -10.24 18.14
C LEU A 112 13.48 -10.13 17.12
N ARG A 113 13.85 -8.91 16.73
CA ARG A 113 15.05 -8.68 15.91
C ARG A 113 16.34 -8.92 16.69
N GLU A 114 16.41 -8.51 17.96
CA GLU A 114 17.54 -8.81 18.84
C GLU A 114 17.69 -10.33 19.11
N GLU A 115 16.58 -11.05 19.22
CA GLU A 115 16.53 -12.52 19.29
C GLU A 115 16.93 -13.22 17.97
N GLY A 116 17.09 -12.47 16.87
CA GLY A 116 17.43 -13.00 15.56
C GLY A 116 16.26 -13.66 14.81
N VAL A 117 15.03 -13.50 15.30
CA VAL A 117 13.80 -13.96 14.63
C VAL A 117 13.56 -13.11 13.40
N ILE A 118 13.52 -11.79 13.57
CA ILE A 118 13.34 -10.84 12.45
C ILE A 118 14.72 -10.54 11.86
N PRO A 119 14.97 -10.78 10.57
CA PRO A 119 16.25 -10.47 9.95
C PRO A 119 16.58 -8.97 10.00
N LYS A 120 17.88 -8.65 10.12
CA LYS A 120 18.35 -7.27 9.98
C LYS A 120 17.96 -6.71 8.61
N GLY A 121 17.58 -5.44 8.58
CA GLY A 121 17.16 -4.74 7.35
C GLY A 121 15.69 -4.91 6.98
N VAL A 122 14.93 -5.79 7.65
CA VAL A 122 13.47 -5.77 7.57
C VAL A 122 12.96 -4.56 8.36
N LYS A 123 12.04 -3.80 7.75
CA LYS A 123 11.38 -2.65 8.37
C LYS A 123 10.04 -3.06 9.02
N PHE A 124 9.69 -2.39 10.11
CA PHE A 124 8.38 -2.43 10.73
C PHE A 124 7.39 -1.57 9.92
N GLN A 125 6.32 -2.22 9.45
CA GLN A 125 5.28 -1.58 8.65
C GLN A 125 4.14 -1.11 9.53
N VAL A 126 3.76 0.17 9.41
CA VAL A 126 2.58 0.75 10.03
C VAL A 126 1.57 1.12 8.94
N SER A 127 0.46 0.39 8.87
CA SER A 127 -0.63 0.66 7.93
C SER A 127 -1.63 1.66 8.53
N LEU A 128 -1.98 2.69 7.76
CA LEU A 128 -2.88 3.78 8.15
C LEU A 128 -3.93 3.99 7.05
N PRO A 129 -5.20 4.26 7.40
CA PRO A 129 -6.23 4.53 6.40
C PRO A 129 -6.13 5.98 5.89
N THR A 130 -6.71 6.24 4.72
CA THR A 130 -7.09 7.63 4.40
C THR A 130 -8.21 8.11 5.33
N VAL A 131 -8.33 9.43 5.51
CA VAL A 131 -9.37 10.03 6.35
C VAL A 131 -10.78 9.58 5.91
N ALA A 132 -10.99 9.46 4.60
CA ALA A 132 -12.23 8.99 4.00
C ALA A 132 -12.61 7.57 4.47
N ASN A 133 -11.65 6.66 4.62
CA ASN A 133 -11.88 5.28 5.08
C ASN A 133 -12.35 5.21 6.55
N VAL A 134 -12.24 6.29 7.32
CA VAL A 134 -12.69 6.36 8.71
C VAL A 134 -13.99 7.15 8.84
N ILE A 135 -14.03 8.38 8.34
CA ILE A 135 -15.18 9.25 8.60
C ILE A 135 -16.42 8.80 7.80
N MET A 136 -16.24 8.23 6.61
CA MET A 136 -17.38 7.79 5.79
C MET A 136 -18.23 6.72 6.50
N PRO A 137 -17.67 5.60 7.01
CA PRO A 137 -18.48 4.57 7.67
C PRO A 137 -19.01 4.94 9.06
N PHE A 138 -18.35 5.85 9.79
CA PHE A 138 -18.63 6.08 11.22
C PHE A 138 -19.21 7.45 11.57
N VAL A 139 -19.22 8.40 10.64
CA VAL A 139 -19.74 9.77 10.86
C VAL A 139 -20.98 10.00 10.00
N GLN A 140 -22.06 10.45 10.63
CA GLN A 140 -23.29 10.85 9.97
C GLN A 140 -23.01 11.90 8.90
N ARG A 141 -23.65 11.76 7.74
CA ARG A 141 -23.38 12.56 6.54
C ARG A 141 -23.36 14.07 6.78
N ALA A 142 -24.26 14.58 7.64
CA ALA A 142 -24.36 16.00 7.97
C ALA A 142 -23.09 16.58 8.62
N PHE A 143 -22.25 15.75 9.24
CA PHE A 143 -21.05 16.18 9.97
C PHE A 143 -19.76 16.02 9.16
N ILE A 144 -19.71 15.10 8.19
CA ILE A 144 -18.47 14.63 7.53
C ILE A 144 -17.57 15.78 7.09
N ALA A 145 -18.08 16.74 6.32
CA ALA A 145 -17.28 17.84 5.77
C ALA A 145 -16.62 18.72 6.85
N ARG A 146 -17.19 18.80 8.06
CA ARG A 146 -16.63 19.57 9.19
C ARG A 146 -15.79 18.70 10.13
N VAL A 147 -16.00 17.39 10.13
CA VAL A 147 -15.22 16.42 10.90
C VAL A 147 -13.89 16.11 10.23
N GLU A 148 -13.88 16.02 8.89
CA GLU A 148 -12.71 15.69 8.08
C GLU A 148 -11.42 16.42 8.49
N PRO A 149 -11.36 17.76 8.52
CA PRO A 149 -10.11 18.45 8.90
C PRO A 149 -9.73 18.24 10.38
N ILE A 150 -10.68 17.93 11.26
CA ILE A 150 -10.41 17.68 12.68
C ILE A 150 -9.78 16.30 12.85
N TYR A 151 -10.34 15.28 12.20
CA TYR A 151 -9.81 13.92 12.24
C TYR A 151 -8.47 13.82 11.49
N GLU A 152 -8.32 14.50 10.35
CA GLU A 152 -7.04 14.58 9.61
C GLU A 152 -5.91 15.10 10.50
N ALA A 153 -6.14 16.19 11.24
CA ALA A 153 -5.16 16.73 12.16
C ALA A 153 -4.79 15.74 13.29
N ALA A 154 -5.76 14.98 13.80
CA ALA A 154 -5.52 13.95 14.82
C ALA A 154 -4.70 12.77 14.26
N LEU A 155 -4.99 12.33 13.04
CA LEU A 155 -4.23 11.29 12.35
C LEU A 155 -2.77 11.74 12.10
N PHE A 156 -2.57 12.98 11.66
CA PHE A 156 -1.23 13.53 11.43
C PHE A 156 -0.43 13.72 12.73
N LYS A 157 -1.09 14.09 13.83
CA LYS A 157 -0.48 14.09 15.17
C LYS A 157 0.01 12.70 15.56
N ALA A 158 -0.78 11.65 15.30
CA ALA A 158 -0.37 10.27 15.53
C ALA A 158 0.82 9.87 14.64
N MET A 159 0.80 10.20 13.34
CA MET A 159 1.93 9.96 12.43
C MET A 159 3.23 10.62 12.90
N ARG A 160 3.17 11.87 13.36
CA ARG A 160 4.34 12.56 13.92
C ARG A 160 4.88 11.84 15.15
N ARG A 161 4.02 11.45 16.10
CA ARG A 161 4.43 10.71 17.31
C ARG A 161 5.10 9.37 16.97
N ILE A 162 4.61 8.66 15.96
CA ILE A 162 5.22 7.41 15.49
C ILE A 162 6.65 7.67 15.00
N GLN A 163 6.84 8.66 14.13
CA GLN A 163 8.15 9.01 13.56
C GLN A 163 9.13 9.53 14.63
N ASP A 164 8.64 10.29 15.61
CA ASP A 164 9.46 10.77 16.73
C ASP A 164 9.92 9.64 17.68
N THR A 165 9.23 8.51 17.68
CA THR A 165 9.46 7.41 18.63
C THR A 165 10.18 6.23 18.00
N ILE A 166 9.83 5.88 16.76
CA ILE A 166 10.38 4.74 16.04
C ILE A 166 11.53 5.22 15.14
N PRO A 167 12.74 4.63 15.24
CA PRO A 167 13.84 4.94 14.33
C PRO A 167 13.42 4.86 12.86
N HIS A 168 13.71 5.91 12.09
CA HIS A 168 13.27 6.01 10.69
C HIS A 168 13.80 4.86 9.81
N GLU A 169 15.03 4.41 10.10
CA GLU A 169 15.64 3.25 9.43
C GLU A 169 14.83 1.95 9.61
N ASP A 170 14.05 1.85 10.69
CA ASP A 170 13.17 0.72 10.96
C ASP A 170 11.74 0.92 10.46
N LEU A 171 11.32 2.15 10.17
CA LEU A 171 9.93 2.46 9.89
C LEU A 171 9.61 2.43 8.40
N ALA A 172 8.42 1.91 8.09
CA ALA A 172 7.73 2.09 6.82
C ALA A 172 6.25 2.37 7.08
N PHE A 173 5.71 3.44 6.50
CA PHE A 173 4.27 3.66 6.45
C PHE A 173 3.66 3.02 5.22
N GLN A 174 2.44 2.53 5.37
CA GLN A 174 1.56 2.19 4.26
C GLN A 174 0.26 2.96 4.40
N LEU A 175 -0.18 3.61 3.32
CA LEU A 175 -1.49 4.22 3.22
C LEU A 175 -2.48 3.26 2.56
N ASP A 176 -3.58 2.96 3.24
CA ASP A 176 -4.64 2.07 2.75
C ASP A 176 -5.77 2.89 2.11
N ILE A 177 -6.03 2.62 0.83
CA ILE A 177 -6.80 3.48 -0.07
C ILE A 177 -8.00 2.70 -0.64
N ALA A 178 -8.97 2.32 0.23
CA ALA A 178 -10.13 1.51 -0.18
C ALA A 178 -11.34 2.35 -0.63
N ALA A 179 -11.88 3.21 0.25
CA ALA A 179 -13.03 4.08 -0.04
C ALA A 179 -12.76 5.02 -1.22
N ASP A 180 -11.51 5.44 -1.36
CA ASP A 180 -11.02 6.33 -2.42
C ASP A 180 -11.08 5.63 -3.78
N THR A 181 -10.83 4.31 -3.83
CA THR A 181 -11.05 3.52 -5.05
C THR A 181 -12.54 3.50 -5.40
N ALA A 182 -13.42 3.36 -4.41
CA ALA A 182 -14.87 3.36 -4.63
C ALA A 182 -15.39 4.71 -5.12
N PHE A 183 -14.96 5.82 -4.52
CA PHE A 183 -15.31 7.15 -5.02
C PHE A 183 -14.89 7.32 -6.49
N TRP A 184 -13.70 6.83 -6.84
CA TRP A 184 -13.14 6.99 -8.17
C TRP A 184 -13.82 6.08 -9.20
N GLU A 185 -14.09 4.82 -8.88
CA GLU A 185 -14.87 3.91 -9.72
C GLU A 185 -16.31 4.41 -9.94
N ALA A 186 -16.91 5.05 -8.93
CA ALA A 186 -18.25 5.66 -9.04
C ALA A 186 -18.29 6.89 -9.98
N THR A 187 -17.14 7.42 -10.42
CA THR A 187 -17.12 8.52 -11.40
C THR A 187 -17.51 8.08 -12.80
N ASP A 188 -17.40 6.78 -13.11
CA ASP A 188 -17.89 6.20 -14.36
C ASP A 188 -19.34 5.73 -14.20
N PRO A 189 -20.32 6.36 -14.86
CA PRO A 189 -21.71 5.95 -14.79
C PRO A 189 -21.94 4.51 -15.29
N GLU A 190 -21.07 3.95 -16.13
CA GLU A 190 -21.18 2.56 -16.60
C GLU A 190 -20.84 1.52 -15.52
N ASN A 191 -20.11 1.93 -14.49
CA ASN A 191 -19.78 1.10 -13.34
C ASN A 191 -20.93 1.05 -12.32
N VAL A 192 -21.72 2.12 -12.23
CA VAL A 192 -22.79 2.25 -11.23
C VAL A 192 -24.08 1.61 -11.74
N LYS A 193 -24.41 0.43 -11.20
CA LYS A 193 -25.68 -0.26 -11.46
C LYS A 193 -26.71 -0.01 -10.36
N GLU A 194 -27.98 -0.28 -10.66
CA GLU A 194 -29.03 -0.31 -9.64
C GLU A 194 -28.67 -1.34 -8.55
N ASN A 195 -28.66 -0.92 -7.28
CA ASN A 195 -28.24 -1.70 -6.11
C ASN A 195 -26.74 -2.08 -6.06
N ASP A 196 -25.86 -1.36 -6.75
CA ASP A 196 -24.40 -1.53 -6.62
C ASP A 196 -23.87 -0.87 -5.34
N GLY A 197 -22.85 -1.49 -4.70
CA GLY A 197 -22.20 -0.96 -3.50
C GLY A 197 -21.56 0.41 -3.72
N LEU A 198 -21.21 0.75 -4.97
CA LEU A 198 -20.75 2.08 -5.37
C LEU A 198 -21.73 3.21 -5.05
N LEU A 199 -23.04 2.92 -5.00
CA LEU A 199 -24.05 3.91 -4.63
C LEU A 199 -23.84 4.45 -3.21
N TRP A 200 -23.14 3.72 -2.34
CA TRP A 200 -22.85 4.15 -0.96
C TRP A 200 -21.73 5.19 -0.89
N PHE A 201 -20.90 5.30 -1.93
CA PHE A 201 -19.72 6.15 -1.98
C PHE A 201 -20.04 7.48 -2.70
N GLN A 202 -20.93 8.26 -2.11
CA GLN A 202 -21.28 9.59 -2.62
C GLN A 202 -20.34 10.67 -2.05
N PRO A 203 -19.62 11.45 -2.88
CA PRO A 203 -18.74 12.53 -2.42
C PRO A 203 -19.45 13.54 -1.52
N TRP A 204 -18.88 13.96 -0.39
CA TRP A 204 -19.41 15.05 0.47
C TRP A 204 -18.92 16.44 0.10
N TRP A 205 -17.99 16.52 -0.84
CA TRP A 205 -17.41 17.75 -1.33
C TRP A 205 -18.01 18.12 -2.69
N THR A 206 -17.71 19.33 -3.14
CA THR A 206 -17.93 19.77 -4.52
C THR A 206 -16.61 19.75 -5.28
N GLY A 207 -16.68 19.58 -6.60
CA GLY A 207 -15.50 19.52 -7.48
C GLY A 207 -15.23 18.13 -8.03
N ASP A 208 -14.07 17.97 -8.66
CA ASP A 208 -13.66 16.71 -9.26
C ASP A 208 -13.20 15.72 -8.18
N VAL A 209 -13.69 14.48 -8.26
CA VAL A 209 -13.38 13.42 -7.29
C VAL A 209 -11.90 13.03 -7.35
N LYS A 210 -11.32 12.96 -8.55
CA LYS A 210 -9.92 12.54 -8.75
C LYS A 210 -8.97 13.56 -8.15
N ASP A 211 -9.24 14.84 -8.37
CA ASP A 211 -8.45 15.95 -7.82
C ASP A 211 -8.56 15.96 -6.29
N TYR A 212 -9.77 15.90 -5.73
CA TYR A 212 -9.98 15.91 -4.28
C TYR A 212 -9.29 14.73 -3.58
N CYS A 213 -9.45 13.52 -4.13
CA CYS A 213 -8.79 12.32 -3.62
C CYS A 213 -7.26 12.41 -3.71
N THR A 214 -6.73 12.90 -4.83
CA THR A 214 -5.29 13.10 -4.99
C THR A 214 -4.76 14.09 -3.96
N ASP A 215 -5.45 15.21 -3.75
CA ASP A 215 -5.01 16.28 -2.86
C ASP A 215 -4.85 15.79 -1.41
N TYR A 216 -5.82 15.07 -0.85
CA TYR A 216 -5.69 14.59 0.53
C TYR A 216 -4.70 13.43 0.68
N ILE A 217 -4.55 12.59 -0.35
CA ILE A 217 -3.50 11.56 -0.37
C ILE A 217 -2.12 12.23 -0.38
N VAL A 218 -1.92 13.29 -1.18
CA VAL A 218 -0.66 14.05 -1.21
C VAL A 218 -0.41 14.77 0.12
N ARG A 219 -1.45 15.31 0.79
CA ARG A 219 -1.30 15.87 2.14
C ARG A 219 -0.82 14.83 3.14
N PHE A 220 -1.34 13.60 3.10
CA PHE A 220 -0.84 12.49 3.91
C PHE A 220 0.63 12.19 3.59
N CYS A 221 0.98 12.06 2.30
CA CYS A 221 2.36 11.81 1.88
C CYS A 221 3.33 12.90 2.38
N SER A 222 2.86 14.14 2.45
CA SER A 222 3.64 15.30 2.93
C SER A 222 3.93 15.26 4.43
N GLN A 223 3.28 14.38 5.21
CA GLN A 223 3.53 14.23 6.64
C GLN A 223 4.65 13.23 6.96
N VAL A 224 5.15 12.51 5.96
CA VAL A 224 6.20 11.49 6.13
C VAL A 224 7.57 12.14 5.96
N ASP A 225 8.46 11.93 6.93
CA ASP A 225 9.85 12.37 6.89
C ASP A 225 10.58 11.66 5.75
N GLN A 226 11.44 12.38 5.01
CA GLN A 226 12.02 11.92 3.74
C GLN A 226 12.90 10.66 3.83
N ASP A 227 13.34 10.29 5.03
CA ASP A 227 14.14 9.10 5.33
C ASP A 227 13.32 7.95 5.94
N VAL A 228 11.99 8.12 6.07
CA VAL A 228 11.03 7.06 6.37
C VAL A 228 10.46 6.53 5.07
N GLU A 229 10.27 5.21 4.95
CA GLU A 229 9.66 4.68 3.74
C GLU A 229 8.14 4.90 3.72
N LEU A 230 7.59 5.22 2.55
CA LEU A 230 6.17 5.37 2.31
C LEU A 230 5.72 4.44 1.18
N GLY A 231 4.64 3.71 1.43
CA GLY A 231 3.95 2.96 0.39
C GLY A 231 2.44 3.04 0.45
N MET A 232 1.79 2.35 -0.48
CA MET A 232 0.35 2.40 -0.68
C MET A 232 -0.23 1.01 -0.89
N HIS A 233 -1.32 0.70 -0.19
CA HIS A 233 -2.17 -0.43 -0.53
C HIS A 233 -3.42 0.07 -1.25
N ASN A 234 -3.48 -0.25 -2.54
CA ASN A 234 -4.67 -0.02 -3.33
C ASN A 234 -5.66 -1.17 -3.07
N CYS A 235 -6.91 -0.86 -2.80
CA CYS A 235 -7.90 -1.85 -2.39
C CYS A 235 -9.27 -1.60 -3.04
N TYR A 236 -9.95 -2.69 -3.43
CA TYR A 236 -11.36 -2.70 -3.85
C TYR A 236 -12.29 -3.11 -2.68
N GLY A 237 -11.82 -2.91 -1.45
CA GLY A 237 -12.48 -3.36 -0.22
C GLY A 237 -12.58 -4.89 -0.14
N ASP A 238 -13.07 -5.40 0.99
CA ASP A 238 -13.56 -6.78 1.06
C ASP A 238 -14.81 -6.77 1.93
N MET A 239 -15.88 -7.32 1.37
CA MET A 239 -17.20 -7.52 1.94
C MET A 239 -17.49 -9.02 1.92
N GLU A 240 -17.04 -9.74 2.95
CA GLU A 240 -17.12 -11.22 3.02
C GLU A 240 -16.41 -11.90 1.85
N HIS A 241 -15.15 -11.51 1.62
CA HIS A 241 -14.30 -12.03 0.54
C HIS A 241 -14.82 -11.75 -0.87
N ARG A 242 -15.64 -10.70 -1.01
CA ARG A 242 -16.10 -10.15 -2.30
C ARG A 242 -15.85 -8.64 -2.33
N HIS A 243 -15.65 -8.09 -3.51
CA HIS A 243 -15.54 -6.64 -3.67
C HIS A 243 -16.90 -5.95 -3.58
N TRP A 244 -16.92 -4.67 -3.15
CA TRP A 244 -18.12 -3.82 -3.29
C TRP A 244 -18.48 -3.59 -4.76
N HIS A 245 -17.48 -3.63 -5.64
CA HIS A 245 -17.59 -3.61 -7.10
C HIS A 245 -16.52 -4.53 -7.67
N GLU A 246 -16.90 -5.46 -8.54
CA GLU A 246 -15.95 -6.41 -9.12
C GLU A 246 -15.23 -5.78 -10.33
N PRO A 247 -13.97 -5.33 -10.19
CA PRO A 247 -13.36 -4.43 -11.15
C PRO A 247 -13.11 -5.12 -12.49
N LYS A 248 -13.36 -4.40 -13.59
CA LYS A 248 -13.10 -4.91 -14.96
C LYS A 248 -11.70 -4.53 -15.46
N SER A 249 -11.02 -3.63 -14.78
CA SER A 249 -9.71 -3.13 -15.18
C SER A 249 -8.95 -2.62 -13.96
N LEU A 250 -7.61 -2.66 -14.01
CA LEU A 250 -6.77 -1.99 -13.02
C LEU A 250 -6.61 -0.47 -13.30
N ALA A 251 -7.31 0.06 -14.31
CA ALA A 251 -7.12 1.43 -14.80
C ALA A 251 -7.33 2.51 -13.73
N VAL A 252 -8.35 2.41 -12.89
CA VAL A 252 -8.61 3.39 -11.81
C VAL A 252 -7.45 3.42 -10.81
N VAL A 253 -7.00 2.24 -10.38
CA VAL A 253 -5.86 2.09 -9.47
C VAL A 253 -4.58 2.66 -10.09
N VAL A 254 -4.31 2.36 -11.36
CA VAL A 254 -3.13 2.86 -12.09
C VAL A 254 -3.20 4.37 -12.28
N GLU A 255 -4.34 4.92 -12.68
CA GLU A 255 -4.54 6.36 -12.88
C GLU A 255 -4.29 7.13 -11.58
N ARG A 256 -4.84 6.65 -10.46
CA ARG A 256 -4.60 7.27 -9.15
C ARG A 256 -3.14 7.15 -8.74
N GLN A 257 -2.55 5.95 -8.81
CA GLN A 257 -1.16 5.72 -8.42
C GLN A 257 -0.22 6.65 -9.21
N LYS A 258 -0.47 6.81 -10.51
CA LYS A 258 0.28 7.71 -11.39
C LYS A 258 0.18 9.15 -10.93
N ARG A 259 -1.05 9.66 -10.73
CA ARG A 259 -1.28 11.03 -10.22
C ARG A 259 -0.54 11.29 -8.93
N VAL A 260 -0.60 10.36 -7.99
CA VAL A 260 0.05 10.52 -6.68
C VAL A 260 1.57 10.46 -6.80
N MET A 261 2.15 9.55 -7.60
CA MET A 261 3.60 9.50 -7.83
C MET A 261 4.15 10.74 -8.56
N GLU A 262 3.32 11.43 -9.33
CA GLU A 262 3.68 12.68 -10.00
C GLU A 262 3.57 13.90 -9.07
N ALA A 263 2.61 13.90 -8.15
CA ALA A 263 2.30 15.05 -7.28
C ALA A 263 2.92 14.97 -5.87
N SER A 264 3.22 13.77 -5.36
CA SER A 264 3.71 13.57 -4.00
C SER A 264 5.08 14.23 -3.80
N PRO A 265 5.29 15.00 -2.71
CA PRO A 265 6.61 15.50 -2.34
C PRO A 265 7.49 14.42 -1.69
N HIS A 266 6.94 13.25 -1.39
CA HIS A 266 7.66 12.10 -0.85
C HIS A 266 7.74 10.99 -1.89
N PRO A 267 8.90 10.33 -2.08
CA PRO A 267 9.00 9.15 -2.93
C PRO A 267 8.03 8.05 -2.49
N ILE A 268 7.35 7.42 -3.44
CA ILE A 268 6.56 6.22 -3.13
C ILE A 268 7.50 5.01 -3.25
N ASN A 269 7.98 4.53 -2.11
CA ASN A 269 8.96 3.45 -2.02
C ASN A 269 8.38 2.10 -2.41
N PHE A 270 7.09 1.88 -2.17
CA PHE A 270 6.41 0.64 -2.56
C PHE A 270 4.92 0.85 -2.80
N PHE A 271 4.29 0.00 -3.59
CA PHE A 271 2.84 -0.09 -3.62
C PHE A 271 2.37 -1.52 -3.86
N HIS A 272 1.17 -1.80 -3.38
CA HIS A 272 0.43 -3.00 -3.62
C HIS A 272 -0.77 -2.71 -4.52
N MET A 273 -1.04 -3.62 -5.47
CA MET A 273 -2.24 -3.59 -6.32
C MET A 273 -2.99 -4.93 -6.27
N PRO A 274 -4.32 -4.92 -6.12
CA PRO A 274 -5.13 -6.12 -6.03
C PRO A 274 -5.34 -6.74 -7.43
N VAL A 275 -5.39 -8.07 -7.50
CA VAL A 275 -5.72 -8.79 -8.73
C VAL A 275 -6.74 -9.87 -8.39
N PRO A 276 -8.02 -9.72 -8.77
CA PRO A 276 -9.04 -10.68 -8.39
C PRO A 276 -8.91 -12.01 -9.10
N LYS A 277 -9.25 -13.10 -8.38
CA LYS A 277 -9.55 -14.42 -8.97
C LYS A 277 -10.53 -14.30 -10.14
N SER A 278 -11.50 -13.39 -10.04
CA SER A 278 -12.54 -13.18 -11.04
C SER A 278 -11.98 -12.72 -12.40
N ALA A 279 -10.82 -12.07 -12.44
CA ALA A 279 -10.20 -11.63 -13.70
C ALA A 279 -9.73 -12.83 -14.55
N VAL A 280 -9.45 -13.97 -13.91
CA VAL A 280 -9.19 -15.25 -14.59
C VAL A 280 -10.50 -15.93 -14.99
N GLN A 281 -11.55 -15.80 -14.17
CA GLN A 281 -12.82 -16.51 -14.34
C GLN A 281 -13.79 -15.84 -15.33
N ARG A 282 -13.58 -14.56 -15.67
CA ARG A 282 -14.40 -13.75 -16.59
C ARG A 282 -13.69 -13.56 -17.94
N PRO A 283 -13.94 -14.39 -18.97
CA PRO A 283 -13.24 -14.29 -20.26
C PRO A 283 -13.46 -12.97 -20.99
N GLU A 284 -14.60 -12.33 -20.78
CA GLU A 284 -14.96 -11.03 -21.35
C GLU A 284 -14.14 -9.87 -20.77
N VAL A 285 -13.68 -10.01 -19.52
CA VAL A 285 -12.69 -9.12 -18.91
C VAL A 285 -11.30 -9.57 -19.38
N GLY A 286 -10.93 -10.80 -19.01
CA GLY A 286 -9.64 -11.41 -19.31
C GLY A 286 -8.49 -10.80 -18.52
N LEU A 287 -7.68 -11.67 -17.90
CA LEU A 287 -6.60 -11.24 -17.01
C LEU A 287 -5.58 -10.29 -17.68
N ASN A 288 -5.21 -10.52 -18.93
CA ASN A 288 -4.23 -9.66 -19.63
C ASN A 288 -4.79 -8.24 -19.87
N ASN A 289 -6.09 -8.12 -20.16
CA ASN A 289 -6.72 -6.81 -20.34
C ASN A 289 -6.82 -6.08 -19.00
N TYR A 290 -7.21 -6.81 -17.95
CA TYR A 290 -7.26 -6.28 -16.58
C TYR A 290 -5.92 -5.67 -16.16
N LEU A 291 -4.82 -6.38 -16.44
CA LEU A 291 -3.44 -5.98 -16.09
C LEU A 291 -2.84 -4.93 -17.05
N SER A 292 -3.40 -4.74 -18.24
CA SER A 292 -2.80 -3.91 -19.28
C SER A 292 -2.48 -2.46 -18.87
N PRO A 293 -3.27 -1.76 -18.01
CA PRO A 293 -2.97 -0.39 -17.61
C PRO A 293 -1.68 -0.26 -16.80
N LEU A 294 -1.20 -1.33 -16.15
CA LEU A 294 0.02 -1.31 -15.32
C LEU A 294 1.27 -0.87 -16.11
N LYS A 295 1.26 -1.02 -17.43
CA LYS A 295 2.32 -0.51 -18.33
C LYS A 295 2.57 0.99 -18.17
N GLU A 296 1.53 1.76 -17.85
CA GLU A 296 1.63 3.21 -17.72
C GLU A 296 2.46 3.65 -16.52
N LEU A 297 2.63 2.79 -15.52
CA LEU A 297 3.45 3.06 -14.34
C LEU A 297 4.91 2.70 -14.52
N LEU A 298 5.28 1.90 -15.53
CA LEU A 298 6.67 1.44 -15.73
C LEU A 298 7.70 2.58 -15.70
N PRO A 299 7.51 3.71 -16.42
CA PRO A 299 8.49 4.79 -16.38
C PRO A 299 8.68 5.41 -15.00
N LEU A 300 7.61 5.50 -14.20
CA LEU A 300 7.66 6.05 -12.85
C LEU A 300 8.30 5.07 -11.86
N ILE A 301 7.95 3.78 -11.97
CA ILE A 301 8.54 2.70 -11.17
C ILE A 301 10.06 2.66 -11.40
N GLU A 302 10.52 2.72 -12.65
CA GLU A 302 11.94 2.72 -13.00
C GLU A 302 12.67 3.98 -12.55
N ARG A 303 12.03 5.15 -12.70
CA ARG A 303 12.58 6.44 -12.25
C ARG A 303 12.82 6.45 -10.75
N ASP A 304 11.87 5.95 -9.97
CA ASP A 304 11.86 6.08 -8.51
C ASP A 304 12.44 4.84 -7.80
N GLY A 305 12.63 3.74 -8.52
CA GLY A 305 13.05 2.46 -7.91
C GLY A 305 11.98 1.86 -6.99
N THR A 306 10.70 2.10 -7.27
CA THR A 306 9.56 1.67 -6.45
C THR A 306 9.41 0.15 -6.44
N ASP A 307 9.26 -0.45 -5.25
CA ASP A 307 8.90 -1.86 -5.13
C ASP A 307 7.42 -2.08 -5.48
N VAL A 308 7.16 -2.91 -6.48
CA VAL A 308 5.79 -3.26 -6.90
C VAL A 308 5.40 -4.62 -6.33
N TYR A 309 4.25 -4.69 -5.65
CA TYR A 309 3.65 -5.94 -5.18
C TYR A 309 2.28 -6.14 -5.80
N LEU A 310 2.04 -7.32 -6.36
CA LEU A 310 0.76 -7.67 -6.97
C LEU A 310 0.06 -8.74 -6.15
N GLY A 311 -1.23 -8.55 -5.90
CA GLY A 311 -2.11 -9.45 -5.17
C GLY A 311 -2.48 -10.71 -5.95
N LEU A 312 -1.47 -11.46 -6.40
CA LEU A 312 -1.63 -12.62 -7.30
C LEU A 312 -1.84 -13.94 -6.55
N VAL A 313 -1.57 -13.95 -5.24
CA VAL A 313 -1.52 -15.18 -4.46
C VAL A 313 -2.87 -15.40 -3.79
N HIS A 314 -3.38 -16.60 -4.02
CA HIS A 314 -4.62 -17.04 -3.40
C HIS A 314 -4.45 -18.41 -2.77
N GLU A 315 -4.98 -18.56 -1.56
CA GLU A 315 -4.99 -19.78 -0.78
C GLU A 315 -5.51 -20.98 -1.59
N TYR A 316 -4.83 -22.11 -1.50
CA TYR A 316 -5.15 -23.39 -2.14
C TYR A 316 -5.24 -23.34 -3.67
N ASN A 317 -4.68 -22.31 -4.31
CA ASN A 317 -4.82 -22.03 -5.74
C ASN A 317 -3.45 -21.78 -6.42
N THR A 318 -2.51 -22.73 -6.28
CA THR A 318 -1.15 -22.63 -6.85
C THR A 318 -1.17 -22.46 -8.37
N GLU A 319 -2.00 -23.21 -9.07
CA GLU A 319 -2.09 -23.17 -10.55
C GLU A 319 -2.63 -21.82 -11.04
N VAL A 320 -3.65 -21.28 -10.38
CA VAL A 320 -4.20 -19.95 -10.70
C VAL A 320 -3.15 -18.88 -10.45
N THR A 321 -2.43 -18.97 -9.33
CA THR A 321 -1.34 -18.03 -9.01
C THR A 321 -0.25 -18.08 -10.09
N ALA A 322 0.15 -19.27 -10.55
CA ALA A 322 1.14 -19.42 -11.62
C ALA A 322 0.67 -18.82 -12.95
N GLN A 323 -0.61 -19.03 -13.31
CA GLN A 323 -1.23 -18.39 -14.48
C GLN A 323 -1.20 -16.87 -14.35
N MET A 324 -1.51 -16.34 -13.16
CA MET A 324 -1.51 -14.91 -12.90
C MET A 324 -0.13 -14.28 -13.04
N VAL A 325 0.89 -14.92 -12.48
CA VAL A 325 2.30 -14.51 -12.64
C VAL A 325 2.71 -14.47 -14.10
N GLU A 326 2.36 -15.49 -14.88
CA GLU A 326 2.71 -15.56 -16.30
C GLU A 326 1.99 -14.47 -17.11
N ALA A 327 0.72 -14.21 -16.82
CA ALA A 327 -0.05 -13.14 -17.44
C ALA A 327 0.58 -11.76 -17.18
N VAL A 328 1.09 -11.49 -15.98
CA VAL A 328 1.84 -10.25 -15.68
C VAL A 328 3.09 -10.17 -16.54
N LYS A 329 3.89 -11.24 -16.64
CA LYS A 329 5.13 -11.25 -17.44
C LYS A 329 4.88 -11.00 -18.93
N GLN A 330 3.79 -11.56 -19.46
CA GLN A 330 3.38 -11.39 -20.85
C GLN A 330 2.81 -10.00 -21.11
N THR A 331 1.98 -9.51 -20.17
CA THR A 331 1.27 -8.24 -20.33
C THR A 331 2.21 -7.07 -20.11
N VAL A 332 3.09 -7.12 -19.10
CA VAL A 332 3.96 -6.01 -18.68
C VAL A 332 5.42 -6.46 -18.71
N PRO A 333 5.99 -6.74 -19.90
CA PRO A 333 7.35 -7.22 -20.01
C PRO A 333 8.34 -6.19 -19.47
N GLY A 334 9.27 -6.63 -18.62
CA GLY A 334 10.25 -5.78 -17.96
C GLY A 334 9.87 -5.36 -16.53
N LEU A 335 8.61 -5.56 -16.11
CA LEU A 335 8.23 -5.32 -14.72
C LEU A 335 8.94 -6.32 -13.79
N HIS A 336 9.65 -5.79 -12.80
CA HIS A 336 10.11 -6.53 -11.63
C HIS A 336 9.08 -6.33 -10.53
N PHE A 337 8.52 -7.42 -10.00
CA PHE A 337 7.46 -7.35 -9.00
C PHE A 337 7.59 -8.46 -7.96
N GLY A 338 7.11 -8.19 -6.75
CA GLY A 338 6.82 -9.19 -5.74
C GLY A 338 5.36 -9.59 -5.72
N VAL A 339 5.04 -10.55 -4.85
CA VAL A 339 3.68 -11.07 -4.72
C VAL A 339 3.13 -10.83 -3.32
N ALA A 340 1.81 -10.77 -3.24
CA ALA A 340 1.04 -10.69 -2.01
C ALA A 340 -0.30 -11.40 -2.21
N THR A 341 -1.05 -11.54 -1.12
CA THR A 341 -2.50 -11.75 -1.20
C THR A 341 -3.18 -10.52 -1.80
N GLU A 342 -4.41 -10.69 -2.27
CA GLU A 342 -5.22 -9.60 -2.85
C GLU A 342 -5.52 -8.48 -1.86
N CYS A 343 -5.70 -8.81 -0.58
CA CYS A 343 -5.95 -7.87 0.51
C CYS A 343 -5.29 -8.41 1.80
N GLY A 344 -5.47 -7.72 2.93
CA GLY A 344 -5.08 -8.21 4.25
C GLY A 344 -5.83 -9.48 4.65
N GLY A 345 -5.17 -10.34 5.42
CA GLY A 345 -5.66 -11.66 5.80
C GLY A 345 -6.43 -11.71 7.12
N GLY A 346 -6.67 -10.58 7.80
CA GLY A 346 -7.21 -10.56 9.17
C GLY A 346 -8.55 -11.28 9.37
N ARG A 347 -9.33 -11.48 8.31
CA ARG A 347 -10.62 -12.19 8.32
C ARG A 347 -10.56 -13.64 7.81
N MET A 348 -9.38 -14.11 7.42
CA MET A 348 -9.16 -15.49 7.02
C MET A 348 -8.95 -16.37 8.26
N ASP A 349 -8.91 -17.68 8.07
CA ASP A 349 -8.27 -18.55 9.06
C ASP A 349 -6.75 -18.62 8.81
N TRP A 350 -5.99 -18.93 9.86
CA TRP A 350 -4.54 -19.05 9.74
C TRP A 350 -4.11 -20.12 8.72
N PRO A 351 -4.70 -21.33 8.67
CA PRO A 351 -4.30 -22.34 7.68
C PRO A 351 -4.39 -21.86 6.21
N ALA A 352 -5.46 -21.14 5.85
CA ALA A 352 -5.60 -20.58 4.51
C ALA A 352 -4.56 -19.48 4.24
N PHE A 353 -4.35 -18.57 5.20
CA PHE A 353 -3.35 -17.52 5.04
C PHE A 353 -1.93 -18.08 4.97
N GLU A 354 -1.60 -19.07 5.80
CA GLU A 354 -0.31 -19.76 5.78
C GLU A 354 -0.08 -20.50 4.45
N ASP A 355 -1.12 -21.13 3.89
CA ASP A 355 -1.05 -21.74 2.57
C ASP A 355 -0.73 -20.71 1.48
N ALA A 356 -1.40 -19.56 1.49
CA ALA A 356 -1.06 -18.45 0.59
C ALA A 356 0.42 -18.02 0.76
N LEU A 357 0.93 -17.88 1.98
CA LEU A 357 2.34 -17.57 2.21
C LEU A 357 3.29 -18.65 1.68
N LYS A 358 2.93 -19.93 1.80
CA LYS A 358 3.70 -21.05 1.24
C LYS A 358 3.73 -20.99 -0.29
N ILE A 359 2.60 -20.71 -0.94
CA ILE A 359 2.53 -20.51 -2.40
C ILE A 359 3.44 -19.33 -2.81
N ALA A 360 3.34 -18.20 -2.11
CA ALA A 360 4.18 -17.03 -2.35
C ALA A 360 5.68 -17.36 -2.22
N ALA A 361 6.07 -18.14 -1.20
CA ALA A 361 7.45 -18.57 -0.98
C ALA A 361 8.00 -19.46 -2.11
N GLN A 362 7.16 -20.34 -2.67
CA GLN A 362 7.53 -21.25 -3.76
C GLN A 362 7.77 -20.50 -5.08
N LEU A 363 7.05 -19.40 -5.32
CA LEU A 363 7.11 -18.63 -6.56
C LEU A 363 8.20 -17.55 -6.58
N THR A 364 8.69 -17.16 -5.41
CA THR A 364 9.58 -16.01 -5.24
C THR A 364 11.01 -16.44 -4.94
N GLU A 365 11.95 -15.74 -5.55
CA GLU A 365 13.35 -15.80 -5.14
C GLU A 365 13.55 -15.05 -3.81
N SER A 366 14.44 -15.57 -2.96
CA SER A 366 14.85 -14.91 -1.71
C SER A 366 15.67 -13.66 -2.00
N SER A 367 15.53 -12.61 -1.19
CA SER A 367 16.26 -11.34 -1.33
C SER A 367 17.78 -11.53 -1.39
N ALA A 368 18.33 -12.45 -0.59
CA ALA A 368 19.77 -12.75 -0.55
C ALA A 368 20.37 -13.26 -1.88
N LYS A 369 19.58 -13.92 -2.74
CA LYS A 369 20.05 -14.36 -4.07
C LYS A 369 20.07 -13.21 -5.08
N ARG A 370 19.19 -12.22 -4.92
CA ARG A 370 19.12 -11.04 -5.78
C ARG A 370 20.31 -10.11 -5.57
N ASP A 371 20.71 -9.85 -4.33
CA ASP A 371 21.85 -8.97 -4.03
C ASP A 371 23.15 -9.56 -4.60
N GLN A 372 23.32 -10.89 -4.53
CA GLN A 372 24.44 -11.60 -5.17
C GLN A 372 24.36 -11.57 -6.71
N ALA A 373 23.16 -11.66 -7.31
CA ALA A 373 22.97 -11.56 -8.75
C ALA A 373 23.28 -10.15 -9.28
N ASN A 374 22.89 -9.10 -8.54
CA ASN A 374 23.20 -7.70 -8.89
C ASN A 374 24.70 -7.38 -8.71
N LEU A 375 25.34 -7.90 -7.65
CA LEU A 375 26.79 -7.79 -7.46
C LEU A 375 27.60 -8.54 -8.52
N SER A 376 27.11 -9.68 -9.01
CA SER A 376 27.78 -10.43 -10.08
C SER A 376 27.57 -9.81 -11.47
N ALA A 377 26.40 -9.21 -11.74
CA ALA A 377 26.13 -8.46 -12.97
C ALA A 377 26.99 -7.19 -13.08
N THR A 378 27.24 -6.50 -11.97
CA THR A 378 28.11 -5.31 -11.93
C THR A 378 29.60 -5.67 -12.08
N ASN A 379 30.04 -6.81 -11.53
CA ASN A 379 31.41 -7.32 -11.74
C ASN A 379 31.64 -7.95 -13.13
N GLY A 380 30.59 -8.35 -13.84
CA GLY A 380 30.67 -8.84 -15.23
C GLY A 380 30.88 -7.73 -16.27
N ALA A 381 30.54 -6.48 -15.94
CA ALA A 381 30.70 -5.32 -16.82
C ALA A 381 32.14 -4.75 -16.85
N SER A 382 33.04 -5.19 -15.96
CA SER A 382 34.43 -4.71 -15.90
C SER A 382 35.42 -5.48 -16.78
N HIS A 383 34.99 -6.49 -17.54
CA HIS A 383 35.85 -7.28 -18.43
C HIS A 383 35.61 -7.03 -19.93
N PHE A 384 35.45 -5.76 -20.33
CA PHE A 384 35.48 -5.39 -21.75
C PHE A 384 36.20 -4.05 -22.01
N ARG A 385 37.46 -3.96 -21.60
CA ARG A 385 38.42 -3.02 -22.22
C ARG A 385 39.79 -3.66 -22.34
N GLY A 386 40.12 -4.07 -23.56
CA GLY A 386 41.47 -4.49 -23.90
C GLY A 386 41.56 -5.07 -25.31
N ARG A 387 41.75 -4.20 -26.31
CA ARG A 387 42.72 -4.38 -27.41
C ARG A 387 42.60 -3.26 -28.44
N GLY A 388 43.71 -2.58 -28.68
CA GLY A 388 43.87 -1.57 -29.72
C GLY A 388 45.28 -0.98 -29.71
N GLU A 389 46.30 -1.83 -29.67
CA GLU A 389 47.65 -1.44 -30.12
C GLU A 389 47.79 -1.86 -31.58
N ASN A 390 48.11 -0.90 -32.45
CA ASN A 390 49.00 -1.14 -33.57
C ASN A 390 49.71 0.16 -33.94
N GLU A 391 51.02 0.02 -33.99
CA GLU A 391 52.04 1.01 -34.32
C GLU A 391 51.90 1.55 -35.74
N THR A 392 52.25 2.82 -35.95
CA THR A 392 53.15 3.23 -37.05
C THR A 392 53.76 4.58 -36.67
N GLY A 393 55.09 4.63 -36.59
CA GLY A 393 55.84 5.79 -36.16
C GLY A 393 56.05 6.84 -37.24
N GLN A 394 56.41 8.05 -36.80
CA GLN A 394 57.45 8.88 -37.40
C GLN A 394 57.74 10.12 -36.54
N THR A 395 58.94 10.11 -35.94
CA THR A 395 59.88 11.23 -35.74
C THR A 395 59.40 12.69 -35.91
N ALA A 396 59.56 13.51 -34.86
CA ALA A 396 60.32 14.79 -34.92
C ALA A 396 60.47 15.50 -33.55
N LYS A 397 61.72 15.54 -33.08
CA LYS A 397 62.48 16.64 -32.43
C LYS A 397 61.78 17.74 -31.59
N MET A 398 62.24 17.81 -30.34
CA MET A 398 62.74 18.99 -29.58
C MET A 398 62.58 20.40 -30.21
N ALA A 399 61.96 21.31 -29.45
CA ALA A 399 62.45 22.65 -29.05
C ALA A 399 61.34 23.36 -28.26
N ALA A 400 61.53 23.64 -26.97
CA ALA A 400 62.02 24.91 -26.41
C ALA A 400 60.89 25.90 -26.04
N GLU A 401 60.78 26.13 -24.74
CA GLU A 401 60.45 27.37 -24.02
C GLU A 401 60.11 28.62 -24.87
N ARG A 402 58.99 29.30 -24.57
CA ARG A 402 58.96 30.57 -23.80
C ARG A 402 57.61 31.30 -23.87
N SER A 403 57.27 31.87 -22.71
CA SER A 403 56.67 33.21 -22.48
C SER A 403 55.16 33.47 -22.71
N LEU A 404 54.55 33.84 -21.58
CA LEU A 404 53.73 35.04 -21.34
C LEU A 404 52.42 35.18 -22.13
N LEU A 405 51.31 34.85 -21.46
CA LEU A 405 50.40 35.83 -20.85
C LEU A 405 49.42 35.12 -19.90
#